data_AF-A0A0F0CMD1-F1
#
_entry.id   AF-A0A0F0CMD1-F1
#
_cell.length_a   1.000
_cell.length_b   1.000
_cell.length_c   1.000
_cell.angle_alpha   90.00
_cell.angle_beta   90.00
_cell.angle_gamma   90.00
#
_symmetry.space_group_name_H-M   'P 1'
#
loop_
_entity.id
_entity.type
_entity.pdbx_description
1 polymer ?
#
loop_
_entity_poly.entity_id
_entity_poly.type
_entity_poly.pdbx_seq_one_letter_code
_entity_poly.pdbx_strand_id
1 'polypeptide(L)' 'NYWLNERINWYKALGIRPENLRLREHRKDELAHYAKSCHDIEYLFPMGWSELEGIANRADFDLKQHASLAEKER' A
#
# COMPACT_ATOMS: atom_id res chain seq x y z
N ASN A 1 9.25 9.06 -0.52
CA ASN A 1 8.24 8.84 -1.59
C ASN A 1 8.79 8.13 -2.83
N TYR A 2 9.94 7.44 -2.75
CA TYR A 2 10.53 6.75 -3.91
C TYR A 2 9.58 5.68 -4.49
N TRP A 3 9.13 4.74 -3.66
CA TRP A 3 8.27 3.63 -4.09
C TRP A 3 6.93 4.08 -4.66
N LEU A 4 6.32 5.12 -4.10
CA LEU A 4 5.07 5.68 -4.62
C LEU A 4 5.25 6.17 -6.07
N ASN A 5 6.33 6.92 -6.31
CA ASN A 5 6.64 7.45 -7.63
C ASN A 5 7.00 6.33 -8.62
N GLU A 6 7.81 5.37 -8.18
CA GLU A 6 8.24 4.25 -9.00
C GLU A 6 7.05 3.41 -9.46
N ARG A 7 6.13 3.08 -8.54
CA ARG A 7 4.94 2.29 -8.86
C ARG A 7 3.97 3.04 -9.77
N ILE A 8 3.73 4.34 -9.55
CA ILE A 8 2.92 5.15 -10.47
C ILE A 8 3.54 5.21 -11.87
N ASN A 9 4.87 5.36 -11.96
CA ASN A 9 5.56 5.45 -13.24
C ASN A 9 5.55 4.11 -13.97
N TRP A 10 5.64 3.00 -13.25
CA TRP A 10 5.49 1.66 -13.81
C TRP A 10 4.12 1.49 -14.48
N TYR A 11 3.03 1.87 -13.82
CA TYR A 11 1.70 1.82 -14.43
C TYR A 11 1.55 2.72 -15.66
N LYS A 12 2.14 3.92 -15.64
CA LYS A 12 2.17 4.81 -16.81
C LYS A 12 2.95 4.19 -17.98
N ALA A 13 4.08 3.53 -17.69
CA ALA A 13 4.90 2.86 -18.69
C ALA A 13 4.19 1.65 -19.33
N LEU A 14 3.27 1.01 -18.60
CA LEU A 14 2.39 -0.04 -19.14
C LEU A 14 1.26 0.50 -20.04
N GLY A 15 1.14 1.83 -20.18
CA GLY A 15 0.12 2.46 -21.02
C GLY A 15 -1.19 2.77 -20.29
N ILE A 16 -1.21 2.69 -18.94
CA ILE A 16 -2.36 3.17 -18.19
C ILE A 16 -2.43 4.69 -18.28
N ARG A 17 -3.62 5.18 -18.65
CA ARG A 17 -3.91 6.60 -18.75
C ARG A 17 -3.78 7.29 -17.39
N PRO A 18 -2.92 8.32 -17.24
CA PRO A 18 -2.68 9.00 -15.97
C PRO A 18 -3.93 9.56 -15.29
N GLU A 19 -4.92 9.99 -16.07
CA GLU A 19 -6.20 10.50 -15.55
C GLU A 19 -7.03 9.43 -14.82
N ASN A 20 -6.77 8.15 -15.08
CA ASN A 20 -7.41 7.04 -14.40
C ASN A 20 -6.61 6.54 -13.19
N LEU A 21 -5.49 7.17 -12.84
CA LEU A 21 -4.64 6.78 -11.72
C LEU A 21 -4.55 7.92 -10.70
N ARG A 22 -4.67 7.58 -9.41
CA ARG A 22 -4.37 8.53 -8.33
C ARG A 22 -3.70 7.85 -7.15
N LEU A 23 -2.89 8.61 -6.43
CA LEU A 23 -2.37 8.22 -5.12
C LEU A 23 -3.31 8.74 -4.05
N ARG A 24 -3.73 7.87 -3.14
CA ARG A 24 -4.52 8.22 -1.97
C ARG A 24 -3.77 7.77 -0.72
N GLU A 25 -3.44 8.73 0.15
CA GLU A 25 -2.91 8.42 1.47
C GLU A 25 -4.03 7.93 2.39
N HIS A 26 -3.79 6.84 3.12
CA HIS A 26 -4.72 6.35 4.13
C HIS A 26 -4.82 7.32 5.30
N ARG A 27 -6.04 7.57 5.76
CA ARG A 27 -6.24 8.29 7.03
C ARG A 27 -5.87 7.40 8.21
N LYS A 28 -5.62 8.00 9.37
CA LYS A 28 -5.19 7.25 10.57
C LYS A 28 -6.18 6.18 11.03
N ASP A 29 -7.47 6.39 10.78
CA ASP A 29 -8.57 5.47 11.06
C ASP A 29 -8.71 4.33 10.04
N GLU A 30 -8.09 4.48 8.86
CA GLU A 30 -8.07 3.48 7.79
C GLU A 30 -6.79 2.64 7.79
N LEU A 31 -5.77 3.08 8.53
CA LEU A 31 -4.52 2.34 8.67
C LEU A 31 -4.75 1.02 9.37
N ALA A 32 -4.27 -0.06 8.74
CA ALA A 32 -4.17 -1.34 9.39
C ALA A 32 -3.29 -1.24 10.65
N HIS A 33 -3.65 -1.99 11.70
CA HIS A 33 -2.99 -1.95 13.02
C HIS A 33 -1.47 -2.21 13.00
N TYR A 34 -0.96 -2.81 11.93
CA TYR A 34 0.44 -3.14 11.70
C TYR A 34 1.18 -2.12 10.82
N ALA A 35 0.49 -1.16 10.22
CA ALA A 35 1.04 -0.23 9.25
C ALA A 35 1.30 1.14 9.90
N LYS A 36 2.52 1.65 9.74
CA LYS A 36 2.92 3.00 10.15
C LYS A 36 2.43 4.07 9.18
N SER A 37 2.35 3.72 7.90
CA SER A 37 1.72 4.52 6.84
C SER A 37 1.33 3.62 5.68
N CYS A 38 0.27 3.97 4.95
CA CYS A 38 -0.17 3.25 3.77
C CYS A 38 -0.68 4.24 2.72
N HIS A 39 -0.36 3.98 1.47
CA HIS A 39 -0.87 4.74 0.33
C HIS A 39 -1.39 3.78 -0.70
N ASP A 40 -2.58 4.05 -1.23
CA ASP A 40 -3.14 3.27 -2.31
C ASP A 40 -2.90 3.98 -3.64
N ILE A 41 -2.51 3.20 -4.63
CA ILE A 41 -2.72 3.53 -6.03
C ILE A 41 -4.14 3.08 -6.35
N GLU A 42 -5.03 4.02 -6.61
CA GLU A 42 -6.39 3.75 -7.01
C GLU A 42 -6.53 3.93 -8.53
N TYR A 43 -7.38 3.09 -9.12
CA TYR A 43 -7.74 3.18 -10.53
C TYR A 43 -9.22 3.51 -10.70
N LEU A 44 -9.52 4.32 -11.73
CA LEU A 44 -10.90 4.66 -12.11
C LEU A 44 -11.49 3.54 -12.98
N PHE A 45 -12.12 2.58 -12.31
CA PHE A 45 -12.85 1.51 -12.98
C PHE A 45 -14.26 1.96 -13.40
N PRO A 46 -14.98 1.16 -14.22
CA PRO A 46 -16.39 1.45 -14.54
C PRO A 46 -17.30 1.57 -13.32
N MET A 47 -16.96 0.90 -12.21
CA MET A 47 -17.68 1.01 -10.93
C MET A 47 -17.23 2.19 -10.04
N GLY A 48 -16.27 3.00 -10.51
CA GLY A 48 -15.70 4.12 -9.75
C GLY A 48 -14.25 3.88 -9.32
N TRP A 49 -13.76 4.74 -8.42
CA TRP A 49 -12.43 4.63 -7.85
C TRP A 49 -12.36 3.43 -6.91
N SER A 50 -11.40 2.54 -7.16
CA SER A 50 -11.11 1.40 -6.29
C SER A 50 -9.61 1.18 -6.20
N GLU A 51 -9.17 0.57 -5.11
CA GLU A 51 -7.79 0.17 -4.89
C GLU A 51 -7.30 -0.74 -6.02
N LEU A 52 -6.13 -0.42 -6.56
CA LEU A 52 -5.37 -1.28 -7.48
C LEU A 52 -4.14 -1.88 -6.78
N GLU A 53 -3.46 -1.10 -5.93
CA GLU A 53 -2.30 -1.52 -5.16
C GLU A 53 -2.14 -0.69 -3.88
N GLY A 54 -1.98 -1.34 -2.73
CA GLY A 54 -1.59 -0.70 -1.46
C GLY A 54 -0.08 -0.76 -1.18
N ILE A 55 0.53 0.38 -0.89
CA ILE A 55 1.94 0.53 -0.52
C ILE A 55 2.02 0.85 0.97
N ALA A 56 2.28 -0.18 1.77
CA ALA A 56 2.28 -0.10 3.24
C ALA A 56 3.70 -0.14 3.84
N ASN A 57 4.01 0.83 4.71
CA ASN A 57 5.17 0.79 5.58
C ASN A 57 4.81 0.08 6.89
N ARG A 58 5.26 -1.17 7.04
CA ARG A 58 4.95 -2.04 8.19
C ARG A 58 6.05 -2.06 9.26
N ALA A 59 7.09 -1.25 9.08
CA ALA A 59 8.27 -1.18 9.95
C ALA A 59 8.82 -2.59 10.29
N ASP A 60 8.90 -2.93 11.58
CA ASP A 60 9.42 -4.22 12.07
C ASP A 60 8.33 -5.11 12.70
N PHE A 61 7.05 -4.73 12.54
CA PHE A 61 5.93 -5.40 13.19
C PHE A 61 5.88 -6.90 12.86
N ASP A 62 5.96 -7.25 11.58
CA ASP A 62 5.80 -8.64 11.13
C ASP A 62 6.89 -9.55 11.69
N LEU A 63 8.15 -9.12 11.60
CA LEU A 63 9.29 -9.89 12.08
C LEU A 63 9.25 -10.06 13.61
N LYS A 64 8.86 -9.02 14.35
CA LYS A 64 8.70 -9.11 15.82
C LYS A 64 7.59 -10.08 16.22
N GLN A 65 6.46 -10.06 15.51
CA GLN A 65 5.35 -10.97 15.81
C GLN A 65 5.73 -12.42 15.55
N HIS A 66 6.39 -12.72 14.42
CA HIS A 66 6.88 -14.07 14.14
C HIS A 66 7.94 -14.53 15.14
N ALA A 67 8.89 -13.66 15.52
CA ALA A 67 9.91 -14.00 16.52
C ALA A 67 9.30 -14.30 17.90
N SER A 68 8.33 -13.49 18.35
CA SER A 68 7.67 -13.70 19.65
C SER A 68 6.85 -14.99 19.70
N LEU A 69 6.18 -15.35 18.60
CA LEU A 69 5.42 -16.61 18.54
C LEU A 69 6.35 -17.82 18.55
N ALA A 70 7.45 -17.79 17.80
CA ALA A 70 8.44 -18.87 17.79
C ALA A 70 9.10 -19.11 19.16
N GLU A 71 9.25 -18.07 19.97
CA GLU A 71 9.76 -18.20 21.35
C GLU A 71 8.73 -18.80 22.31
N LYS A 72 7.43 -18.53 22.11
CA LYS A 72 6.35 -19.11 22.93
C LYS A 72 6.09 -20.59 22.67
N GLU A 73 6.53 -21.10 21.53
CA GLU A 73 6.42 -22.52 21.14
C GLU A 73 7.61 -23.37 21.60
N ARG A 74 8.61 -22.77 22.25
CA ARG A 74 9.75 -23.46 22.90
C ARG A 74 9.47 -23.75 24.37
#